data_AF-A0A7R7JCH6-F1
#
_entry.id   AF-A0A7R7JCH6-F1
#
_cell.length_a   1.000
_cell.length_b   1.000
_cell.length_c   1.000
_cell.angle_alpha   90.00
_cell.angle_beta   90.00
_cell.angle_gamma   90.00
#
_symmetry.space_group_name_H-M   'P 1'
#
loop_
_entity.id
_entity.type
_entity.pdbx_description
1 polymer ?
#
loop_
_entity_poly.entity_id
_entity_poly.type
_entity_poly.pdbx_seq_one_letter_code
_entity_poly.pdbx_strand_id
1 'polypeptide(L)'
;MKMIKPNKLKNILYVLPFVACSANALTVLKFDFDGEFIMYDPTGTRIQTPAGVTGNMEMEIPLLAPNGPYPGSASMQGDEPFFGSSWTADGGITGYQNILMGGAPAYCGAHLMCADAMMDFFWSGNVIPVDASFALDPSLSLDFSNPVNSILDGWANNQLAYFDVESLDADYDGILGTAMTQGPFIGFTPYFAGIATVVEVCVDEGGLLGSLLCTSIPPHLEIPKHPPSAVPVPAAVWLFGSGLLGLVGVARRRKAAA
;
A
#
# COMPACT_ATOMS: atom_id res chain seq x y z
N MET A 1 51.17 -1.43 -24.93
CA MET A 1 49.74 -1.20 -25.23
C MET A 1 48.98 -2.48 -24.83
N LYS A 2 48.32 -2.48 -23.66
CA LYS A 2 47.77 -3.68 -23.03
C LYS A 2 46.33 -3.85 -23.52
N MET A 3 46.09 -4.88 -24.35
CA MET A 3 44.77 -5.22 -24.88
C MET A 3 43.82 -5.60 -23.75
N ILE A 4 42.76 -4.81 -23.58
CA ILE A 4 41.65 -5.09 -22.68
C ILE A 4 40.78 -6.16 -23.36
N LYS A 5 40.63 -7.32 -22.71
CA LYS A 5 39.76 -8.40 -23.21
C LYS A 5 38.29 -7.97 -23.09
N PRO A 6 37.44 -8.22 -24.11
CA PRO A 6 36.02 -7.91 -24.04
C PRO A 6 35.35 -8.80 -22.99
N ASN A 7 34.72 -8.16 -22.01
CA ASN A 7 33.89 -8.82 -21.01
C ASN A 7 32.71 -9.48 -21.71
N LYS A 8 32.56 -10.79 -21.52
CA LYS A 8 31.37 -11.54 -21.95
C LYS A 8 30.19 -11.07 -21.11
N LEU A 9 29.41 -10.12 -21.63
CA LEU A 9 28.04 -9.90 -21.17
C LEU A 9 27.25 -11.18 -21.49
N LYS A 10 27.06 -12.02 -20.48
CA LYS A 10 26.10 -13.11 -20.53
C LYS A 10 24.73 -12.44 -20.51
N ASN A 11 24.05 -12.40 -21.66
CA ASN A 11 22.61 -12.17 -21.72
C ASN A 11 21.95 -13.34 -20.99
N ILE A 12 21.72 -13.18 -19.68
CA ILE A 12 20.87 -14.07 -18.91
C ILE A 12 19.44 -13.67 -19.30
N LEU A 13 18.90 -14.36 -20.29
CA LEU A 13 17.48 -14.34 -20.58
C LEU A 13 16.81 -15.07 -19.40
N TYR A 14 16.33 -14.32 -18.42
CA TYR A 14 15.52 -14.86 -17.35
C TYR A 14 14.19 -15.31 -17.97
N VAL A 15 14.05 -16.62 -18.21
CA VAL A 15 12.75 -17.23 -18.45
C VAL A 15 12.04 -17.24 -17.11
N LEU A 16 11.28 -16.18 -16.85
CA LEU A 16 10.47 -16.07 -15.64
C LEU A 16 9.34 -17.11 -15.70
N PRO A 17 8.93 -17.69 -14.55
CA PRO A 17 7.80 -18.59 -14.52
C PRO A 17 6.58 -17.84 -15.07
N PHE A 18 6.02 -18.37 -16.17
CA PHE A 18 4.75 -17.90 -16.71
C PHE A 18 3.68 -18.15 -15.65
N VAL A 19 3.20 -17.08 -15.01
CA VAL A 19 1.94 -17.15 -14.25
C VAL A 19 0.83 -17.22 -15.30
N ALA A 20 0.10 -18.33 -15.31
CA ALA A 20 -1.03 -18.50 -16.21
C ALA A 20 -2.19 -17.64 -15.67
N CYS A 21 -2.49 -16.54 -16.35
CA CYS A 21 -3.71 -15.78 -16.12
C CYS A 21 -4.91 -16.49 -16.77
N SER A 22 -6.09 -16.33 -16.17
CA SER A 22 -7.33 -16.99 -16.60
C SER A 22 -7.75 -16.55 -18.02
N ALA A 23 -8.13 -17.50 -18.87
CA ALA A 23 -8.36 -17.30 -20.31
C ALA A 23 -9.69 -16.58 -20.67
N ASN A 24 -10.37 -15.94 -19.72
CA ASN A 24 -11.71 -15.36 -19.95
C ASN A 24 -11.88 -13.91 -19.46
N ALA A 25 -10.84 -13.24 -18.98
CA ALA A 25 -11.03 -11.94 -18.36
C ALA A 25 -9.75 -11.13 -18.16
N LEU A 26 -9.89 -9.85 -18.51
CA LEU A 26 -9.48 -8.69 -17.71
C LEU A 26 -7.99 -8.41 -17.56
N THR A 27 -7.70 -7.13 -17.36
CA THR A 27 -6.38 -6.71 -16.92
C THR A 27 -6.22 -7.04 -15.45
N VAL A 28 -5.31 -7.96 -15.14
CA VAL A 28 -5.01 -8.29 -13.74
C VAL A 28 -3.90 -7.37 -13.27
N LEU A 29 -4.17 -6.62 -12.20
CA LEU A 29 -3.18 -5.83 -11.49
C LEU A 29 -2.80 -6.56 -10.22
N LYS A 30 -1.50 -6.82 -10.06
CA LYS A 30 -0.96 -7.27 -8.77
C LYS A 30 -0.19 -6.15 -8.12
N PHE A 31 -0.42 -6.00 -6.84
CA PHE A 31 0.22 -5.01 -6.00
C PHE A 31 0.96 -5.68 -4.86
N ASP A 32 2.15 -5.17 -4.57
CA ASP A 32 2.79 -5.37 -3.28
C ASP A 32 2.39 -4.19 -2.39
N PHE A 33 1.82 -4.49 -1.23
CA PHE A 33 1.43 -3.54 -0.21
C PHE A 33 2.49 -3.48 0.90
N ASP A 34 2.91 -2.27 1.23
CA ASP A 34 3.77 -1.97 2.37
C ASP A 34 3.18 -0.79 3.14
N GLY A 35 2.85 -1.02 4.40
CA GLY A 35 2.07 -0.06 5.18
C GLY A 35 2.12 -0.28 6.68
N GLU A 36 1.19 0.37 7.36
CA GLU A 36 0.95 0.27 8.78
C GLU A 36 -0.43 -0.29 9.08
N PHE A 37 -0.52 -1.00 10.20
CA PHE A 37 -1.76 -1.40 10.82
C PHE A 37 -1.88 -0.77 12.21
N ILE A 38 -3.02 -0.12 12.43
CA ILE A 38 -3.37 0.54 13.68
C ILE A 38 -4.71 -0.04 14.15
N MET A 39 -4.84 -0.25 15.45
CA MET A 39 -6.10 -0.62 16.07
C MET A 39 -6.62 0.55 16.90
N TYR A 40 -7.89 0.90 16.71
CA TYR A 40 -8.63 1.86 17.52
C TYR A 40 -9.61 1.13 18.45
N ASP A 41 -9.79 1.65 19.66
CA ASP A 41 -10.85 1.19 20.56
C ASP A 41 -12.20 1.83 20.18
N PRO A 42 -13.33 1.40 20.78
CA PRO A 42 -14.65 2.00 20.50
C PRO A 42 -14.77 3.50 20.81
N THR A 43 -13.75 4.13 21.41
CA THR A 43 -13.70 5.57 21.68
C THR A 43 -12.86 6.34 20.65
N GLY A 44 -12.27 5.64 19.67
CA GLY A 44 -11.33 6.20 18.70
C GLY A 44 -9.92 6.38 19.26
N THR A 45 -9.62 5.83 20.44
CA THR A 45 -8.27 5.89 21.01
C THR A 45 -7.41 4.82 20.37
N ARG A 46 -6.22 5.21 19.89
CA ARG A 46 -5.22 4.26 19.37
C ARG A 46 -4.68 3.39 20.51
N ILE A 47 -4.79 2.08 20.35
CA ILE A 47 -4.41 1.11 21.40
C ILE A 47 -3.09 0.41 21.09
N GLN A 48 -2.55 0.60 19.88
CA GLN A 48 -1.26 0.02 19.47
C GLN A 48 -0.48 0.98 18.56
N THR A 49 0.84 0.97 18.72
CA THR A 49 1.80 1.64 17.84
C THR A 49 2.09 0.79 16.59
N PRO A 50 2.49 1.40 15.46
CA PRO A 50 2.43 0.77 14.14
C PRO A 50 3.15 -0.57 14.10
N ALA A 51 2.42 -1.63 13.75
CA ALA A 51 3.06 -2.81 13.18
C ALA A 51 3.29 -2.51 11.70
N GLY A 52 4.51 -2.74 11.21
CA GLY A 52 4.72 -2.83 9.77
C GLY A 52 3.84 -3.95 9.21
N VAL A 53 3.15 -3.68 8.13
CA VAL A 53 2.34 -4.66 7.41
C VAL A 53 2.87 -4.77 6.01
N THR A 54 3.17 -5.99 5.61
CA THR A 54 3.49 -6.32 4.24
C THR A 54 2.41 -7.26 3.71
N GLY A 55 2.07 -7.12 2.44
CA GLY A 55 1.04 -7.95 1.85
C GLY A 55 1.06 -7.88 0.35
N ASN A 56 0.28 -8.75 -0.27
CA ASN A 56 0.06 -8.79 -1.70
C ASN A 56 -1.43 -8.62 -1.96
N MET A 57 -1.78 -7.82 -2.94
CA MET A 57 -3.16 -7.62 -3.39
C MET A 57 -3.23 -7.97 -4.87
N GLU A 58 -4.20 -8.77 -5.26
CA GLU A 58 -4.48 -9.12 -6.64
C GLU A 58 -5.89 -8.64 -7.00
N MET A 59 -5.97 -7.73 -7.97
CA MET A 59 -7.25 -7.18 -8.42
C MET A 59 -7.43 -7.46 -9.90
N GLU A 60 -8.57 -8.03 -10.28
CA GLU A 60 -8.94 -8.19 -11.68
C GLU A 60 -9.72 -6.95 -12.12
N ILE A 61 -9.08 -6.04 -12.87
CA ILE A 61 -9.72 -4.81 -13.35
C ILE A 61 -10.12 -4.94 -14.83
N PRO A 62 -11.41 -4.82 -15.16
CA PRO A 62 -11.86 -4.73 -16.54
C PRO A 62 -11.65 -3.32 -17.06
N LEU A 63 -10.74 -3.19 -18.03
CA LEU A 63 -10.50 -1.94 -18.75
C LEU A 63 -11.73 -1.38 -19.48
N LEU A 64 -12.75 -2.21 -19.73
CA LEU A 64 -13.89 -1.87 -20.60
C LEU A 64 -15.26 -1.87 -19.90
N ALA A 65 -15.33 -2.14 -18.60
CA ALA A 65 -16.60 -2.12 -17.88
C ALA A 65 -16.66 -0.88 -16.99
N PRO A 66 -17.12 0.29 -17.50
CA PRO A 66 -17.25 1.48 -16.67
C PRO A 66 -18.28 1.19 -15.57
N ASN A 67 -17.83 1.21 -14.31
CA ASN A 67 -18.65 1.17 -13.08
C ASN A 67 -19.12 -0.22 -12.61
N GLY A 68 -18.26 -1.24 -12.64
CA GLY A 68 -18.56 -2.55 -12.05
C GLY A 68 -17.84 -2.82 -10.72
N PRO A 69 -18.38 -3.69 -9.84
CA PRO A 69 -17.57 -4.33 -8.82
C PRO A 69 -16.54 -5.24 -9.50
N TYR A 70 -15.27 -5.03 -9.18
CA TYR A 70 -14.15 -5.77 -9.76
C TYR A 70 -13.61 -6.78 -8.76
N PRO A 71 -13.89 -8.09 -8.93
CA PRO A 71 -13.46 -9.08 -7.95
C PRO A 71 -11.93 -9.20 -7.96
N GLY A 72 -11.41 -9.59 -6.81
CA GLY A 72 -10.01 -9.85 -6.59
C GLY A 72 -9.81 -10.60 -5.29
N SER A 73 -8.55 -10.83 -4.94
CA SER A 73 -8.15 -11.38 -3.65
C SER A 73 -7.07 -10.51 -3.02
N ALA A 74 -7.03 -10.49 -1.69
CA ALA A 74 -5.97 -9.83 -0.95
C ALA A 74 -5.42 -10.79 0.11
N SER A 75 -4.12 -10.69 0.35
CA SER A 75 -3.41 -11.44 1.38
C SER A 75 -2.42 -10.50 2.08
N MET A 76 -2.48 -10.40 3.39
CA MET A 76 -1.63 -9.51 4.18
C MET A 76 -1.08 -10.25 5.39
N GLN A 77 0.09 -9.83 5.86
CA GLN A 77 0.68 -10.33 7.09
C GLN A 77 1.34 -9.19 7.86
N GLY A 78 1.30 -9.26 9.19
CA GLY A 78 2.08 -8.35 10.02
C GLY A 78 3.53 -8.78 10.10
N ASP A 79 4.45 -7.84 9.95
CA ASP A 79 5.87 -8.06 10.24
C ASP A 79 6.10 -8.23 11.76
N GLU A 80 5.19 -7.67 12.57
CA GLU A 80 5.24 -7.72 14.02
C GLU A 80 4.02 -8.45 14.62
N PRO A 81 4.19 -9.19 15.74
CA PRO A 81 3.09 -9.83 16.42
C PRO A 81 2.03 -8.83 16.91
N PHE A 82 0.76 -9.11 16.63
CA PHE A 82 -0.38 -8.39 17.18
C PHE A 82 -0.76 -9.02 18.53
N PHE A 83 -0.71 -8.24 19.61
CA PHE A 83 -0.87 -8.75 20.99
C PHE A 83 -0.04 -10.02 21.29
N GLY A 84 1.19 -10.06 20.79
CA GLY A 84 2.14 -11.17 21.02
C GLY A 84 1.90 -12.42 20.18
N SER A 85 0.94 -12.40 19.25
CA SER A 85 0.71 -13.50 18.29
C SER A 85 0.89 -13.01 16.86
N SER A 86 1.46 -13.86 16.00
CA SER A 86 1.49 -13.59 14.55
C SER A 86 0.06 -13.54 14.00
N TRP A 87 -0.12 -12.81 12.90
CA TRP A 87 -1.39 -12.75 12.21
C TRP A 87 -1.20 -12.69 10.70
N THR A 88 -2.19 -13.22 9.99
CA THR A 88 -2.36 -13.07 8.54
C THR A 88 -3.81 -12.66 8.27
N ALA A 89 -4.07 -12.09 7.12
CA ALA A 89 -5.40 -11.76 6.66
C ALA A 89 -5.52 -12.15 5.19
N ASP A 90 -6.53 -12.95 4.85
CA ASP A 90 -6.76 -13.38 3.47
C ASP A 90 -8.24 -13.19 3.13
N GLY A 91 -8.56 -12.74 1.93
CA GLY A 91 -9.95 -12.43 1.61
C GLY A 91 -10.22 -12.05 0.18
N GLY A 92 -11.50 -11.85 -0.11
CA GLY A 92 -11.95 -11.27 -1.38
C GLY A 92 -11.91 -9.76 -1.29
N ILE A 93 -11.45 -9.11 -2.36
CA ILE A 93 -11.50 -7.65 -2.51
C ILE A 93 -12.34 -7.30 -3.74
N THR A 94 -13.10 -6.23 -3.65
CA THR A 94 -13.93 -5.69 -4.72
C THR A 94 -13.51 -4.25 -4.98
N GLY A 95 -12.85 -4.01 -6.11
CA GLY A 95 -12.46 -2.66 -6.52
C GLY A 95 -13.61 -1.90 -7.18
N TYR A 96 -13.60 -0.58 -7.01
CA TYR A 96 -14.49 0.36 -7.69
C TYR A 96 -13.68 1.54 -8.23
N GLN A 97 -14.13 2.06 -9.37
CA GLN A 97 -13.50 3.19 -10.05
C GLN A 97 -14.48 4.36 -10.14
N ASN A 98 -14.01 5.53 -9.75
CA ASN A 98 -14.74 6.79 -9.86
C ASN A 98 -14.24 7.58 -11.09
N ILE A 99 -14.29 6.96 -12.28
CA ILE A 99 -13.54 7.49 -13.44
C ILE A 99 -14.14 8.76 -14.02
N LEU A 100 -15.45 8.97 -13.98
CA LEU A 100 -16.11 10.20 -14.46
C LEU A 100 -17.60 9.92 -14.37
N MET A 101 -18.37 10.71 -13.62
CA MET A 101 -19.70 11.24 -14.01
C MET A 101 -20.24 12.10 -12.85
N GLY A 102 -20.36 13.41 -13.10
CA GLY A 102 -20.84 14.41 -12.14
C GLY A 102 -22.31 14.26 -11.75
N GLY A 103 -22.63 13.26 -10.91
CA GLY A 103 -23.96 13.15 -10.32
C GLY A 103 -24.31 11.86 -9.55
N ALA A 104 -23.50 10.80 -9.56
CA ALA A 104 -23.75 9.63 -8.71
C ALA A 104 -23.08 9.81 -7.34
N PRO A 105 -23.67 9.33 -6.23
CA PRO A 105 -22.98 9.30 -4.94
C PRO A 105 -21.71 8.49 -5.14
N ALA A 106 -20.55 9.15 -5.05
CA ALA A 106 -19.27 8.52 -5.24
C ALA A 106 -19.10 7.48 -4.13
N TYR A 107 -19.18 6.19 -4.49
CA TYR A 107 -18.86 5.08 -3.58
C TYR A 107 -17.48 5.28 -2.92
N CYS A 108 -16.56 5.93 -3.64
CA CYS A 108 -15.22 6.26 -3.18
C CYS A 108 -15.08 7.70 -2.63
N GLY A 109 -16.19 8.43 -2.42
CA GLY A 109 -16.14 9.82 -1.98
C GLY A 109 -15.32 10.73 -2.91
N ALA A 110 -14.27 11.36 -2.39
CA ALA A 110 -13.36 12.21 -3.15
C ALA A 110 -12.21 11.44 -3.83
N HIS A 111 -12.08 10.15 -3.53
CA HIS A 111 -10.99 9.31 -4.03
C HIS A 111 -11.27 8.81 -5.45
N LEU A 112 -10.21 8.59 -6.21
CA LEU A 112 -10.31 8.15 -7.60
C LEU A 112 -10.74 6.69 -7.71
N MET A 113 -10.21 5.86 -6.82
CA MET A 113 -10.55 4.45 -6.70
C MET A 113 -10.77 4.12 -5.23
N CYS A 114 -11.56 3.09 -4.99
CA CYS A 114 -11.73 2.50 -3.68
C CYS A 114 -11.91 1.00 -3.82
N ALA A 115 -11.80 0.28 -2.72
CA ALA A 115 -12.06 -1.13 -2.70
C ALA A 115 -12.71 -1.55 -1.37
N ASP A 116 -13.66 -2.46 -1.44
CA ASP A 116 -14.22 -3.13 -0.26
C ASP A 116 -13.60 -4.52 -0.17
N ALA A 117 -13.09 -4.91 0.99
CA ALA A 117 -12.54 -6.22 1.23
C ALA A 117 -13.24 -6.92 2.39
N MET A 118 -13.58 -8.17 2.17
CA MET A 118 -13.98 -9.09 3.23
C MET A 118 -12.79 -10.01 3.53
N MET A 119 -12.09 -9.71 4.61
CA MET A 119 -10.84 -10.34 5.00
C MET A 119 -11.04 -11.23 6.23
N ASP A 120 -10.53 -12.46 6.17
CA ASP A 120 -10.46 -13.36 7.31
C ASP A 120 -9.13 -13.16 8.03
N PHE A 121 -9.15 -12.52 9.21
CA PHE A 121 -7.98 -12.34 10.06
C PHE A 121 -7.72 -13.60 10.88
N PHE A 122 -6.60 -14.26 10.57
CA PHE A 122 -6.11 -15.41 11.32
C PHE A 122 -5.23 -14.94 12.46
N TRP A 123 -5.74 -15.00 13.70
CA TRP A 123 -5.02 -14.56 14.89
C TRP A 123 -5.18 -15.55 16.04
N SER A 124 -4.05 -16.02 16.61
CA SER A 124 -4.03 -16.98 17.72
C SER A 124 -4.91 -18.23 17.49
N GLY A 125 -5.00 -18.70 16.24
CA GLY A 125 -5.81 -19.86 15.85
C GLY A 125 -7.31 -19.57 15.66
N ASN A 126 -7.75 -18.32 15.81
CA ASN A 126 -9.11 -17.89 15.51
C ASN A 126 -9.16 -17.24 14.12
N VAL A 127 -10.31 -17.35 13.46
CA VAL A 127 -10.64 -16.60 12.24
C VAL A 127 -11.58 -15.48 12.63
N ILE A 128 -11.23 -14.24 12.30
CA ILE A 128 -11.98 -13.04 12.63
C ILE A 128 -12.34 -12.36 11.31
N PRO A 129 -13.61 -12.39 10.87
CA PRO A 129 -14.00 -11.70 9.66
C PRO A 129 -13.96 -10.19 9.89
N VAL A 130 -13.30 -9.48 8.98
CA VAL A 130 -13.15 -8.03 8.97
C VAL A 130 -13.65 -7.53 7.63
N ASP A 131 -14.61 -6.61 7.68
CA ASP A 131 -15.01 -5.80 6.54
C ASP A 131 -14.14 -4.56 6.53
N ALA A 132 -13.53 -4.21 5.40
CA ALA A 132 -12.65 -3.07 5.29
C ALA A 132 -12.83 -2.38 3.94
N SER A 133 -13.11 -1.08 3.96
CA SER A 133 -13.12 -0.25 2.77
C SER A 133 -11.84 0.57 2.71
N PHE A 134 -11.26 0.73 1.53
CA PHE A 134 -10.02 1.47 1.30
C PHE A 134 -10.20 2.50 0.19
N ALA A 135 -9.61 3.67 0.36
CA ALA A 135 -9.26 4.57 -0.72
C ALA A 135 -7.98 4.06 -1.41
N LEU A 136 -7.94 4.19 -2.74
CA LEU A 136 -6.79 3.87 -3.57
C LEU A 136 -6.49 5.09 -4.46
N ASP A 137 -5.65 5.99 -3.98
CA ASP A 137 -5.32 7.21 -4.72
C ASP A 137 -4.00 7.05 -5.46
N PRO A 138 -3.96 7.16 -6.80
CA PRO A 138 -2.71 7.10 -7.52
C PRO A 138 -1.90 8.36 -7.23
N SER A 139 -0.65 8.14 -6.83
CA SER A 139 0.33 9.21 -6.60
C SER A 139 0.78 9.94 -7.88
N LEU A 140 0.57 9.30 -9.03
CA LEU A 140 0.88 9.83 -10.35
C LEU A 140 -0.42 10.14 -11.08
N SER A 141 -0.38 11.19 -11.91
CA SER A 141 -1.45 11.52 -12.84
C SER A 141 -1.52 10.44 -13.94
N LEU A 142 -2.17 9.33 -13.64
CA LEU A 142 -2.52 8.33 -14.63
C LEU A 142 -3.68 8.87 -15.47
N ASP A 143 -3.50 8.87 -16.80
CA ASP A 143 -4.59 9.09 -17.72
C ASP A 143 -5.43 7.80 -17.81
N PHE A 144 -6.49 7.72 -17.02
CA PHE A 144 -7.44 6.60 -17.04
C PHE A 144 -8.39 6.62 -18.25
N SER A 145 -8.33 7.64 -19.12
CA SER A 145 -9.00 7.56 -20.41
C SER A 145 -8.28 6.58 -21.37
N ASN A 146 -7.00 6.30 -21.09
CA ASN A 146 -6.22 5.26 -21.76
C ASN A 146 -5.26 4.59 -20.75
N PRO A 147 -5.79 3.74 -19.86
CA PRO A 147 -5.05 3.20 -18.72
C PRO A 147 -3.86 2.33 -19.14
N VAL A 148 -3.98 1.61 -20.26
CA VAL A 148 -2.89 0.77 -20.77
C VAL A 148 -1.73 1.64 -21.23
N ASN A 149 -1.98 2.68 -22.03
CA ASN A 149 -0.90 3.55 -22.49
C ASN A 149 -0.33 4.39 -21.35
N SER A 150 -1.14 4.85 -20.39
CA SER A 150 -0.62 5.62 -19.25
C SER A 150 0.23 4.77 -18.30
N ILE A 151 -0.14 3.51 -18.06
CA ILE A 151 0.68 2.55 -17.32
C ILE A 151 1.97 2.24 -18.11
N LEU A 152 1.86 1.94 -19.41
CA LEU A 152 3.01 1.65 -20.27
C LEU A 152 3.96 2.86 -20.41
N ASP A 153 3.43 4.07 -20.51
CA ASP A 153 4.20 5.31 -20.58
C ASP A 153 4.87 5.59 -19.22
N GLY A 154 4.16 5.40 -18.11
CA GLY A 154 4.73 5.46 -16.77
C GLY A 154 5.91 4.49 -16.63
N TRP A 155 5.72 3.25 -17.07
CA TRP A 155 6.76 2.22 -17.08
C TRP A 155 7.95 2.56 -17.99
N ALA A 156 7.70 3.04 -19.21
CA ALA A 156 8.76 3.46 -20.13
C ALA A 156 9.61 4.59 -19.55
N ASN A 157 9.02 5.41 -18.68
CA ASN A 157 9.68 6.50 -17.97
C ASN A 157 10.20 6.14 -16.58
N ASN A 158 10.20 4.85 -16.21
CA ASN A 158 10.62 4.37 -14.89
C ASN A 158 9.81 4.99 -13.73
N GLN A 159 8.56 5.32 -14.00
CA GLN A 159 7.58 5.77 -13.01
C GLN A 159 6.70 4.57 -12.67
N LEU A 160 6.97 3.94 -11.53
CA LEU A 160 6.11 2.87 -11.02
C LEU A 160 4.78 3.48 -10.59
N ALA A 161 3.67 2.83 -10.95
CA ALA A 161 2.37 3.21 -10.44
C ALA A 161 2.27 2.71 -9.00
N TYR A 162 2.22 3.65 -8.06
CA TYR A 162 1.91 3.37 -6.66
C TYR A 162 0.65 4.11 -6.24
N PHE A 163 -0.14 3.43 -5.42
CA PHE A 163 -1.39 3.91 -4.86
C PHE A 163 -1.18 4.15 -3.36
N ASP A 164 -1.54 5.34 -2.91
CA ASP A 164 -1.72 5.59 -1.49
C ASP A 164 -3.01 4.87 -1.07
N VAL A 165 -2.87 3.97 -0.11
CA VAL A 165 -3.97 3.19 0.46
C VAL A 165 -4.29 3.76 1.83
N GLU A 166 -5.57 4.01 2.09
CA GLU A 166 -6.06 4.47 3.39
C GLU A 166 -7.42 3.84 3.68
N SER A 167 -7.63 3.30 4.88
CA SER A 167 -8.95 2.82 5.30
C SER A 167 -9.97 3.96 5.33
N LEU A 168 -11.16 3.70 4.79
CA LEU A 168 -12.31 4.59 4.86
C LEU A 168 -13.12 4.32 6.13
N ASP A 169 -13.79 5.35 6.65
CA ASP A 169 -14.83 5.23 7.68
C ASP A 169 -16.13 4.75 7.02
N ALA A 170 -16.31 3.42 6.94
CA ALA A 170 -17.42 2.80 6.21
C ALA A 170 -18.72 2.72 7.04
N ASP A 171 -18.62 2.75 8.37
CA ASP A 171 -19.75 2.71 9.30
C ASP A 171 -20.16 4.10 9.84
N TYR A 172 -19.45 5.16 9.43
CA TYR A 172 -19.72 6.57 9.73
C TYR A 172 -19.68 6.89 11.23
N ASP A 173 -18.80 6.22 11.97
CA ASP A 173 -18.63 6.43 13.41
C ASP A 173 -17.57 7.51 13.74
N GLY A 174 -16.86 8.02 12.72
CA GLY A 174 -15.81 9.03 12.83
C GLY A 174 -14.41 8.44 13.07
N ILE A 175 -14.26 7.12 13.05
CA ILE A 175 -13.00 6.39 13.14
C ILE A 175 -12.73 5.75 11.77
N LEU A 176 -11.53 5.98 11.23
CA LEU A 176 -11.16 5.37 9.95
C LEU A 176 -11.04 3.84 10.10
N GLY A 177 -11.68 3.11 9.18
CA GLY A 177 -11.85 1.66 9.23
C GLY A 177 -13.32 1.27 9.44
N THR A 178 -13.56 -0.01 9.72
CA THR A 178 -14.90 -0.53 10.07
C THR A 178 -14.79 -1.35 11.35
N ALA A 179 -15.67 -1.11 12.34
CA ALA A 179 -15.59 -1.82 13.60
C ALA A 179 -15.79 -3.34 13.41
N MET A 180 -14.94 -4.15 14.07
CA MET A 180 -15.09 -5.61 14.06
C MET A 180 -16.38 -6.01 14.78
N THR A 181 -17.20 -6.85 14.12
CA THR A 181 -18.48 -7.33 14.67
C THR A 181 -18.38 -8.73 15.28
N GLN A 182 -17.24 -9.40 15.13
CA GLN A 182 -17.00 -10.76 15.60
C GLN A 182 -15.59 -10.91 16.22
N GLY A 183 -15.36 -12.05 16.88
CA GLY A 183 -14.07 -12.38 17.48
C GLY A 183 -13.81 -11.71 18.84
N PRO A 184 -12.56 -11.75 19.34
CA PRO A 184 -12.19 -11.20 20.65
C PRO A 184 -12.07 -9.66 20.67
N PHE A 185 -12.11 -9.00 19.51
CA PHE A 185 -11.91 -7.55 19.35
C PHE A 185 -13.19 -6.82 18.93
N ILE A 186 -14.37 -7.30 19.33
CA ILE A 186 -15.65 -6.68 18.96
C ILE A 186 -15.67 -5.20 19.37
N GLY A 187 -16.03 -4.34 18.42
CA GLY A 187 -16.10 -2.89 18.57
C GLY A 187 -14.76 -2.17 18.38
N PHE A 188 -13.67 -2.89 18.13
CA PHE A 188 -12.40 -2.28 17.77
C PHE A 188 -12.33 -2.09 16.27
N THR A 189 -11.70 -1.00 15.83
CA THR A 189 -11.65 -0.62 14.42
C THR A 189 -10.21 -0.77 13.91
N PRO A 190 -9.95 -1.75 13.03
CA PRO A 190 -8.67 -1.88 12.34
C PRO A 190 -8.55 -0.79 11.27
N TYR A 191 -7.37 -0.20 11.18
CA TYR A 191 -7.01 0.80 10.19
C TYR A 191 -5.75 0.38 9.47
N PHE A 192 -5.79 0.45 8.15
CA PHE A 192 -4.67 0.17 7.28
C PHE A 192 -4.35 1.42 6.47
N ALA A 193 -3.07 1.76 6.41
CA ALA A 193 -2.60 2.77 5.48
C ALA A 193 -1.22 2.40 4.96
N GLY A 194 -0.90 2.77 3.72
CA GLY A 194 0.37 2.40 3.13
C GLY A 194 0.43 2.69 1.66
N ILE A 195 1.36 2.01 1.00
CA ILE A 195 1.62 2.16 -0.43
C ILE A 195 1.41 0.79 -1.08
N ALA A 196 0.49 0.73 -2.04
CA ALA A 196 0.33 -0.41 -2.94
C ALA A 196 1.09 -0.13 -4.24
N THR A 197 2.15 -0.89 -4.49
CA THR A 197 3.00 -0.79 -5.68
C THR A 197 2.55 -1.81 -6.70
N VAL A 198 2.23 -1.40 -7.93
CA VAL A 198 1.98 -2.35 -9.02
C VAL A 198 3.26 -3.12 -9.32
N VAL A 199 3.24 -4.45 -9.21
CA VAL A 199 4.40 -5.33 -9.48
C VAL A 199 4.22 -6.17 -10.74
N GLU A 200 2.98 -6.41 -11.13
CA GLU A 200 2.65 -7.15 -12.35
C GLU A 200 1.37 -6.58 -12.95
N VAL A 201 1.38 -6.43 -14.28
CA VAL A 201 0.16 -6.22 -15.07
C VAL A 201 0.11 -7.30 -16.12
N CYS A 202 -1.03 -7.99 -16.15
CA CYS A 202 -1.36 -8.92 -17.22
C CYS A 202 -2.47 -8.29 -18.05
N VAL A 203 -2.25 -8.16 -19.35
CA VAL A 203 -3.29 -7.76 -20.31
C VAL A 203 -3.62 -8.93 -21.23
N ASP A 204 -4.91 -9.15 -21.43
CA ASP A 204 -5.42 -9.97 -22.52
C ASP A 204 -5.67 -9.06 -23.73
N GLU A 205 -4.94 -9.25 -24.82
CA GLU A 205 -5.13 -8.44 -26.03
C GLU A 205 -6.41 -8.80 -26.81
N GLY A 206 -7.18 -9.82 -26.39
CA GLY A 206 -8.46 -10.17 -27.03
C GLY A 206 -8.34 -10.55 -28.51
N GLY A 207 -7.12 -10.77 -29.01
CA GLY A 207 -6.86 -11.18 -30.39
C GLY A 207 -7.08 -12.68 -30.60
N LEU A 208 -7.36 -13.07 -31.86
CA LEU A 208 -7.58 -14.45 -32.34
C LEU A 208 -6.50 -15.49 -31.97
N LEU A 209 -5.39 -15.08 -31.34
CA LEU A 209 -4.29 -15.94 -30.90
C LEU A 209 -4.09 -15.98 -29.37
N GLY A 210 -4.89 -15.27 -28.56
CA GLY A 210 -4.93 -15.42 -27.09
C GLY A 210 -3.57 -15.31 -26.39
N SER A 211 -2.67 -14.45 -26.89
CA SER A 211 -1.36 -14.27 -26.26
C SER A 211 -1.49 -13.32 -25.09
N LEU A 212 -1.49 -13.89 -23.89
CA LEU A 212 -1.43 -13.13 -22.65
C LEU A 212 -0.05 -12.45 -22.52
N LEU A 213 -0.03 -11.14 -22.33
CA LEU A 213 1.18 -10.38 -22.04
C LEU A 213 1.17 -10.00 -20.56
N CYS A 214 1.89 -10.77 -19.74
CA CYS A 214 2.24 -10.37 -18.39
C CYS A 214 3.65 -9.80 -18.39
N THR A 215 3.80 -8.60 -17.85
CA THR A 215 5.12 -8.02 -17.63
C THR A 215 5.32 -7.83 -16.13
N SER A 216 6.15 -8.69 -15.53
CA SER A 216 6.59 -8.51 -14.15
C SER A 216 7.62 -7.38 -14.10
N ILE A 217 7.46 -6.45 -13.16
CA ILE A 217 8.46 -5.42 -12.88
C ILE A 217 9.61 -6.11 -12.16
N PRO A 218 10.85 -6.00 -12.66
CA PRO A 218 11.92 -6.76 -12.04
C PRO A 218 12.28 -6.12 -10.69
N PRO A 219 12.50 -6.94 -9.63
CA PRO A 219 12.54 -6.49 -8.23
C PRO A 219 13.77 -5.64 -7.85
N HIS A 220 14.59 -5.23 -8.82
CA HIS A 220 15.86 -4.54 -8.57
C HIS A 220 15.77 -3.02 -8.64
N LEU A 221 14.59 -2.46 -8.90
CA LEU A 221 14.30 -1.09 -8.50
C LEU A 221 13.83 -1.16 -7.04
N GLU A 222 14.78 -1.13 -6.11
CA GLU A 222 14.47 -0.81 -4.71
C GLU A 222 13.76 0.55 -4.73
N ILE A 223 12.43 0.49 -4.67
CA ILE A 223 11.63 1.67 -4.35
C ILE A 223 12.15 2.12 -3.00
N PRO A 224 12.57 3.40 -2.84
CA PRO A 224 12.94 3.91 -1.54
C PRO A 224 11.73 3.73 -0.61
N LYS A 225 11.82 2.70 0.24
CA LYS A 225 10.79 2.24 1.17
C LYS A 225 10.47 3.38 2.14
N HIS A 226 9.48 4.21 1.79
CA HIS A 226 9.09 5.42 2.49
C HIS A 226 10.26 6.43 2.68
N PRO A 227 10.03 7.75 2.67
CA PRO A 227 11.01 8.66 3.29
C PRO A 227 11.27 8.12 4.71
N PRO A 228 12.53 8.00 5.18
CA PRO A 228 12.80 7.46 6.50
C PRO A 228 11.92 8.18 7.50
N SER A 229 11.16 7.42 8.31
CA SER A 229 10.23 7.98 9.29
C SER A 229 10.96 9.09 10.04
N ALA A 230 10.33 10.27 10.13
CA ALA A 230 10.99 11.44 10.68
C ALA A 230 11.56 11.08 12.06
N VAL A 231 12.88 10.87 12.11
CA VAL A 231 13.53 10.40 13.34
C VAL A 231 13.28 11.50 14.36
N PRO A 232 12.59 11.22 15.48
CA PRO A 232 12.36 12.21 16.50
C PRO A 232 13.72 12.80 16.85
N VAL A 233 13.86 14.12 16.65
CA VAL A 233 15.14 14.78 16.88
C VAL A 233 15.57 14.40 18.29
N PRO A 234 16.71 13.69 18.48
CA PRO A 234 16.98 13.02 19.74
C PRO A 234 16.88 14.01 20.89
N ALA A 235 16.43 13.58 22.06
CA ALA A 235 16.40 14.39 23.29
C ALA A 235 17.72 15.15 23.53
N ALA A 236 18.82 14.66 22.96
CA ALA A 236 20.11 15.33 22.85
C ALA A 236 20.04 16.78 22.32
N VAL A 237 19.18 17.14 21.36
CA VAL A 237 19.09 18.52 20.88
C VAL A 237 18.46 19.45 21.94
N TRP A 238 17.46 18.97 22.66
CA TRP A 238 16.89 19.70 23.80
C TRP A 238 17.86 19.80 24.99
N LEU A 239 18.60 18.73 25.28
CA LEU A 239 19.64 18.72 26.31
C LEU A 239 20.83 19.60 25.93
N PHE A 240 21.22 19.61 24.66
CA PHE A 240 22.29 20.46 24.17
C PHE A 240 21.90 21.94 24.22
N GLY A 241 20.67 22.28 23.80
CA GLY A 241 20.13 23.63 23.89
C GLY A 241 20.06 24.15 25.33
N SER A 242 19.56 23.33 26.26
CA SER A 242 19.50 23.69 27.68
C SER A 242 20.88 23.78 28.33
N GLY A 243 21.82 22.91 27.97
CA GLY A 243 23.21 22.97 28.42
C GLY A 243 23.92 24.25 27.98
N LEU A 244 23.72 24.69 26.73
CA LEU A 244 24.32 25.91 26.20
C LEU A 244 23.78 27.17 26.91
N LEU A 245 22.47 27.24 27.13
CA LEU A 245 21.84 28.30 27.94
C LEU A 245 22.39 28.34 29.37
N GLY A 246 22.63 27.17 29.97
CA GLY A 246 23.27 27.06 31.28
C GLY A 246 24.67 27.67 31.31
N LEU A 247 25.51 27.36 30.31
CA LEU A 247 26.87 27.90 30.19
C LEU A 247 26.89 29.42 30.02
N VAL A 248 25.98 29.98 29.22
CA VAL A 248 25.84 31.44 29.07
C VAL A 248 25.48 32.10 30.41
N GLY A 249 24.62 31.46 31.21
CA GLY A 249 24.28 31.94 32.56
C GLY A 249 25.50 32.01 33.49
N VAL A 250 26.37 31.00 33.46
CA VAL A 250 27.61 30.97 34.27
C VAL A 250 28.59 32.06 33.84
N ALA A 251 28.76 32.27 32.52
CA ALA A 251 29.64 33.30 31.99
C ALA A 251 29.21 34.71 32.43
N ARG A 252 27.90 35.00 32.44
CA ARG A 252 27.37 36.30 32.93
C ARG A 252 27.66 36.53 34.41
N ARG A 253 27.48 35.53 35.27
CA ARG A 253 27.77 35.68 36.71
C ARG A 253 29.23 35.99 36.98
N ARG A 254 30.14 35.35 36.24
CA ARG A 254 31.57 35.62 36.35
C ARG A 254 31.94 37.05 35.98
N LYS A 255 31.30 37.62 34.96
CA LYS A 255 31.52 39.02 34.56
C LYS A 255 30.95 40.03 35.56
N ALA A 256 29.92 39.69 36.31
CA ALA A 256 29.33 40.57 37.33
C ALA A 256 30.09 40.54 38.68
N ALA A 257 30.94 39.54 38.89
CA ALA A 257 31.74 39.36 40.10
C ALA A 257 33.19 39.87 39.98
N ALA A 258 33.57 40.39 38.80
CA ALA A 258 34.86 41.01 38.51
C ALA A 258 34.65 42.50 38.27
#